data_AF-A0AA48KT69-F1
#
_entry.id   AF-A0AA48KT69-F1
#
_cell.length_a   1.000
_cell.length_b   1.000
_cell.length_c   1.000
_cell.angle_alpha   90.00
_cell.angle_beta   90.00
_cell.angle_gamma   90.00
#
_symmetry.space_group_name_H-M   'P 1'
#
loop_
_entity.id
_entity.type
_entity.pdbx_description
1 polymer ?
#
loop_
_entity_poly.entity_id
_entity_poly.type
_entity_poly.pdbx_seq_one_letter_code
_entity_poly.pdbx_strand_id
1 'polypeptide(L)'
;MQAYRTELNDRDLTISSGTHFGPDLKRADHEPTLYQQQSVTELVVFDAGVQDRQVLKEGLKPGVKWVELQAGRSGIEQLTEILVQYQNLESVHIVSHGESGALQLGNSRVDASVIQDNEQLVNALNDATIKGADIQFYGCDLATGEKGAEFLDILSAETHLDIAASDDLTGTPKLNGDWDLEIVRGEIESSVPFSEKALLDFSEVLVASDGIKTFSGFTDNGNDLTSTDFVVTGECASTAFTNWQVASGEAYVSDSSGTATEACTITVAADGTNTGSFQLTGISFREYLAGFDFYSVKVVGTRADGGHRRLG
;
A
#
# COMPACT_ATOMS: atom_id res chain seq x y z
N MET A 1 -46.93 -32.40 14.16
CA MET A 1 -45.89 -33.10 14.92
C MET A 1 -44.83 -33.56 13.92
N GLN A 2 -43.84 -32.71 13.67
CA GLN A 2 -42.68 -32.97 12.82
C GLN A 2 -41.64 -31.93 13.22
N ALA A 3 -40.56 -32.36 13.86
CA ALA A 3 -39.45 -31.50 14.25
C ALA A 3 -38.24 -31.87 13.38
N TYR A 4 -37.74 -30.87 12.65
CA TYR A 4 -36.50 -30.97 11.89
C TYR A 4 -35.31 -30.91 12.86
N ARG A 5 -34.32 -31.76 12.57
CA ARG A 5 -33.04 -31.89 13.26
C ARG A 5 -32.01 -31.13 12.44
N THR A 6 -31.19 -30.31 13.08
CA THR A 6 -29.96 -29.79 12.48
C THR A 6 -28.84 -30.02 13.48
N GLU A 7 -27.88 -30.86 13.07
CA GLU A 7 -26.69 -31.22 13.83
C GLU A 7 -25.63 -30.14 13.62
N LEU A 8 -25.07 -29.60 14.71
CA LEU A 8 -23.87 -28.77 14.69
C LEU A 8 -22.66 -29.71 14.78
N ASN A 9 -21.71 -29.56 13.86
CA ASN A 9 -20.57 -30.44 13.67
C ASN A 9 -19.37 -29.98 14.52
N ASP A 10 -18.74 -30.92 15.23
CA ASP A 10 -17.64 -30.74 16.19
C ASP A 10 -16.30 -30.33 15.52
N ARG A 11 -16.05 -29.02 15.30
CA ARG A 11 -14.72 -28.59 14.81
C ARG A 11 -14.02 -27.36 15.42
N ASP A 12 -14.48 -26.77 16.52
CA ASP A 12 -13.70 -25.71 17.19
C ASP A 12 -13.62 -25.87 18.72
N LEU A 13 -13.05 -26.98 19.18
CA LEU A 13 -12.59 -27.12 20.57
C LEU A 13 -11.15 -27.64 20.58
N THR A 14 -10.18 -26.75 20.35
CA THR A 14 -8.78 -27.02 20.66
C THR A 14 -8.53 -26.71 22.14
N ILE A 15 -8.53 -27.76 22.97
CA ILE A 15 -8.07 -27.69 24.36
C ILE A 15 -6.54 -27.79 24.33
N SER A 16 -5.85 -26.68 24.61
CA SER A 16 -4.41 -26.70 24.88
C SER A 16 -4.16 -27.24 26.29
N SER A 17 -3.51 -28.39 26.38
CA SER A 17 -3.10 -29.04 27.62
C SER A 17 -1.73 -28.54 28.05
N GLY A 18 -1.62 -28.08 29.30
CA GLY A 18 -0.32 -27.72 29.86
C GLY A 18 -0.40 -27.23 31.28
N THR A 19 -0.26 -28.17 32.22
CA THR A 19 0.72 -28.18 33.35
C THR A 19 0.14 -28.72 34.65
N HIS A 20 1.04 -29.44 35.32
CA HIS A 20 0.87 -30.35 36.44
C HIS A 20 0.72 -29.60 37.77
N PHE A 21 -0.38 -29.81 38.50
CA PHE A 21 -0.47 -29.50 39.93
C PHE A 21 -1.14 -30.66 40.69
N GLY A 22 -0.56 -31.00 41.84
CA GLY A 22 -0.93 -32.13 42.69
C GLY A 22 -2.31 -32.01 43.38
N PRO A 23 -2.70 -33.00 44.20
CA PRO A 23 -4.08 -33.19 44.59
C PRO A 23 -4.44 -32.34 45.79
N ASP A 24 -5.06 -31.19 45.58
CA ASP A 24 -5.99 -30.62 46.56
C ASP A 24 -6.94 -29.62 45.87
N LEU A 25 -8.12 -30.11 45.46
CA LEU A 25 -9.21 -29.24 44.99
C LEU A 25 -10.50 -29.65 45.69
N LYS A 26 -10.83 -28.93 46.76
CA LYS A 26 -12.23 -28.68 47.12
C LYS A 26 -12.85 -27.90 45.96
N ARG A 27 -13.99 -28.39 45.46
CA ARG A 27 -14.84 -27.69 44.48
C ARG A 27 -15.13 -26.28 44.97
N ALA A 28 -14.66 -25.29 44.22
CA ALA A 28 -15.18 -23.95 44.24
C ALA A 28 -15.92 -23.75 42.92
N ASP A 29 -17.24 -23.64 43.01
CA ASP A 29 -18.13 -23.40 41.88
C ASP A 29 -17.78 -22.01 41.31
N HIS A 30 -16.97 -21.96 40.26
CA HIS A 30 -16.73 -20.75 39.48
C HIS A 30 -17.71 -20.76 38.33
N GLU A 31 -18.71 -19.87 38.39
CA GLU A 31 -19.50 -19.48 37.23
C GLU A 31 -18.53 -19.03 36.12
N PRO A 32 -18.75 -19.44 34.86
CA PRO A 32 -17.93 -18.96 33.76
C PRO A 32 -18.18 -17.46 33.58
N THR A 33 -17.22 -16.63 33.98
CA THR A 33 -17.16 -15.24 33.52
C THR A 33 -17.01 -15.26 32.01
N LEU A 34 -18.09 -14.89 31.31
CA LEU A 34 -18.06 -14.59 29.88
C LEU A 34 -17.10 -13.41 29.68
N TYR A 35 -15.92 -13.67 29.13
CA TYR A 35 -15.08 -12.61 28.58
C TYR A 35 -15.81 -12.09 27.34
N GLN A 36 -16.55 -11.00 27.50
CA GLN A 36 -17.09 -10.25 26.37
C GLN A 36 -15.88 -9.73 25.59
N GLN A 37 -15.61 -10.37 24.45
CA GLN A 37 -14.61 -9.92 23.50
C GLN A 37 -14.95 -8.46 23.16
N GLN A 38 -14.13 -7.51 23.62
CA GLN A 38 -14.39 -6.08 23.39
C GLN A 38 -14.60 -5.86 21.89
N SER A 39 -15.74 -5.31 21.52
CA SER A 39 -16.03 -4.89 20.15
C SER A 39 -15.05 -3.78 19.77
N VAL A 40 -14.35 -3.96 18.65
CA VAL A 40 -13.45 -2.97 18.09
C VAL A 40 -14.30 -1.92 17.39
N THR A 41 -14.19 -0.66 17.79
CA THR A 41 -14.90 0.46 17.15
C THR A 41 -13.98 1.39 16.36
N GLU A 42 -12.66 1.33 16.58
CA GLU A 42 -11.69 2.19 15.91
C GLU A 42 -10.53 1.34 15.37
N LEU A 43 -10.26 1.48 14.06
CA LEU A 43 -9.29 0.68 13.34
C LEU A 43 -8.31 1.56 12.56
N VAL A 44 -7.01 1.32 12.72
CA VAL A 44 -5.97 1.89 11.88
C VAL A 44 -5.41 0.83 10.93
N VAL A 45 -5.48 1.08 9.63
CA VAL A 45 -4.88 0.26 8.59
C VAL A 45 -3.59 0.94 8.15
N PHE A 46 -2.46 0.27 8.36
CA PHE A 46 -1.16 0.73 7.89
C PHE A 46 -0.80 0.07 6.57
N ASP A 47 -0.33 0.86 5.61
CA ASP A 47 0.39 0.32 4.46
C ASP A 47 1.83 -0.08 4.85
N ALA A 48 2.31 -1.23 4.36
CA ALA A 48 3.66 -1.71 4.65
C ALA A 48 4.77 -0.85 4.00
N GLY A 49 4.45 -0.06 2.97
CA GLY A 49 5.35 0.89 2.34
C GLY A 49 5.69 2.08 3.24
N VAL A 50 4.88 2.37 4.26
CA VAL A 50 5.16 3.44 5.21
C VAL A 50 6.35 3.07 6.07
N GLN A 51 7.43 3.82 5.89
CA GLN A 51 8.64 3.75 6.72
C GLN A 51 8.33 4.26 8.13
N ASP A 52 9.06 3.77 9.13
CA ASP A 52 8.92 4.19 10.54
C ASP A 52 7.51 4.06 11.16
N ARG A 53 6.59 3.37 10.47
CA ARG A 53 5.21 3.12 10.96
C ARG A 53 5.14 2.43 12.33
N GLN A 54 6.22 1.75 12.73
CA GLN A 54 6.30 1.10 14.03
C GLN A 54 6.17 2.12 15.18
N VAL A 55 6.70 3.33 15.01
CA VAL A 55 6.54 4.43 15.98
C VAL A 55 5.07 4.79 16.15
N LEU A 56 4.31 4.88 15.06
CA LEU A 56 2.88 5.17 15.09
C LEU A 56 2.09 4.04 15.77
N LYS A 57 2.43 2.78 15.48
CA LYS A 57 1.80 1.60 16.10
C LYS A 57 2.03 1.54 17.62
N GLU A 58 3.25 1.80 18.06
CA GLU A 58 3.59 1.86 19.49
C GLU A 58 2.94 3.06 20.18
N GLY A 59 2.62 4.09 19.40
CA GLY A 59 1.98 5.32 19.84
C GLY A 59 0.47 5.36 19.78
N LEU A 60 -0.22 4.27 19.44
CA LEU A 60 -1.67 4.25 19.33
C LEU A 60 -2.35 4.59 20.67
N LYS A 61 -3.43 5.37 20.59
CA LYS A 61 -4.27 5.66 21.76
C LYS A 61 -4.93 4.38 22.28
N PRO A 62 -5.28 4.30 23.58
CA PRO A 62 -5.94 3.13 24.15
C PRO A 62 -7.25 2.81 23.44
N GLY A 63 -7.49 1.54 23.12
CA GLY A 63 -8.72 1.09 22.47
C GLY A 63 -8.63 0.96 20.95
N VAL A 64 -7.68 1.67 20.32
CA VAL A 64 -7.47 1.60 18.86
C VAL A 64 -6.84 0.28 18.46
N LYS A 65 -7.42 -0.40 17.48
CA LYS A 65 -6.82 -1.58 16.86
C LYS A 65 -6.06 -1.19 15.61
N TRP A 66 -5.07 -2.00 15.24
CA TRP A 66 -4.37 -1.82 13.98
C TRP A 66 -4.21 -3.13 13.22
N VAL A 67 -4.11 -2.99 11.91
CA VAL A 67 -3.78 -4.04 10.94
C VAL A 67 -2.78 -3.47 9.92
N GLU A 68 -2.11 -4.36 9.19
CA GLU A 68 -1.11 -3.96 8.18
C GLU A 68 -1.37 -4.65 6.84
N LEU A 69 -1.41 -3.86 5.77
CA LEU A 69 -1.42 -4.32 4.38
C LEU A 69 -0.02 -4.74 3.98
N GLN A 70 0.09 -5.82 3.21
CA GLN A 70 1.35 -6.32 2.68
C GLN A 70 1.68 -5.62 1.35
N ALA A 71 2.93 -5.19 1.19
CA ALA A 71 3.41 -4.42 0.03
C ALA A 71 3.27 -5.16 -1.32
N GLY A 72 3.37 -6.50 -1.32
CA GLY A 72 3.34 -7.31 -2.54
C GLY A 72 1.94 -7.69 -3.06
N ARG A 73 0.88 -7.35 -2.33
CA ARG A 73 -0.51 -7.74 -2.65
C ARG A 73 -1.35 -6.51 -3.00
N SER A 74 -2.47 -6.74 -3.69
CA SER A 74 -3.44 -5.68 -3.96
C SER A 74 -3.92 -5.05 -2.66
N GLY A 75 -3.82 -3.73 -2.53
CA GLY A 75 -4.31 -3.00 -1.37
C GLY A 75 -5.83 -3.09 -1.24
N ILE A 76 -6.54 -3.04 -2.37
CA ILE A 76 -8.00 -3.15 -2.43
C ILE A 76 -8.48 -4.52 -1.93
N GLU A 77 -7.87 -5.60 -2.40
CA GLU A 77 -8.24 -6.96 -1.97
C GLU A 77 -8.01 -7.14 -0.47
N GLN A 78 -6.85 -6.71 0.03
CA GLN A 78 -6.50 -6.83 1.44
C GLN A 78 -7.40 -5.97 2.34
N LEU A 79 -7.65 -4.72 1.96
CA LEU A 79 -8.53 -3.83 2.72
C LEU A 79 -9.94 -4.40 2.78
N THR A 80 -10.46 -4.94 1.67
CA THR A 80 -11.74 -5.64 1.63
C THR A 80 -11.74 -6.86 2.56
N GLU A 81 -10.72 -7.74 2.47
CA GLU A 81 -10.55 -8.93 3.33
C GLU A 81 -10.48 -8.60 4.83
N ILE A 82 -9.93 -7.44 5.17
CA ILE A 82 -9.84 -6.93 6.54
C ILE A 82 -11.20 -6.44 7.00
N LEU A 83 -11.84 -5.54 6.24
CA LEU A 83 -13.06 -4.84 6.64
C LEU A 83 -14.21 -5.82 6.90
N VAL A 84 -14.33 -6.89 6.12
CA VAL A 84 -15.37 -7.92 6.31
C VAL A 84 -15.28 -8.66 7.67
N GLN A 85 -14.18 -8.52 8.41
CA GLN A 85 -14.00 -9.10 9.74
C GLN A 85 -14.53 -8.20 10.86
N TYR A 86 -14.92 -6.97 10.55
CA TYR A 86 -15.39 -5.97 11.50
C TYR A 86 -16.85 -5.63 11.27
N GLN A 87 -17.49 -5.11 12.32
CA GLN A 87 -18.84 -4.56 12.29
C GLN A 87 -18.92 -3.42 13.29
N ASN A 88 -19.74 -2.42 12.99
CA ASN A 88 -19.98 -1.25 13.83
C ASN A 88 -18.69 -0.46 14.17
N LEU A 89 -17.74 -0.39 13.24
CA LEU A 89 -16.64 0.57 13.34
C LEU A 89 -17.22 1.99 13.30
N GLU A 90 -16.78 2.81 14.26
CA GLU A 90 -17.05 4.24 14.37
C GLU A 90 -15.99 5.06 13.61
N SER A 91 -14.76 4.53 13.47
CA SER A 91 -13.71 5.18 12.70
C SER A 91 -12.74 4.18 12.05
N VAL A 92 -12.36 4.48 10.81
CA VAL A 92 -11.30 3.81 10.05
C VAL A 92 -10.24 4.83 9.67
N HIS A 93 -9.00 4.58 10.04
CA HIS A 93 -7.86 5.40 9.68
C HIS A 93 -6.98 4.64 8.69
N ILE A 94 -6.61 5.26 7.57
CA ILE A 94 -5.70 4.68 6.59
C ILE A 94 -4.40 5.48 6.62
N VAL A 95 -3.29 4.82 6.94
CA VAL A 95 -1.94 5.43 6.92
C VAL A 95 -1.17 4.85 5.76
N SER A 96 -0.91 5.68 4.76
CA SER A 96 -0.26 5.26 3.51
C SER A 96 0.43 6.43 2.86
N HIS A 97 1.28 6.16 1.88
CA HIS A 97 1.73 7.24 1.02
C HIS A 97 0.60 7.74 0.10
N GLY A 98 0.55 9.05 -0.15
CA GLY A 98 -0.49 9.71 -0.94
C GLY A 98 0.07 10.70 -1.98
N GLU A 99 -0.74 10.98 -3.00
CA GLU A 99 -0.58 12.08 -3.95
C GLU A 99 -1.95 12.63 -4.32
N SER A 100 -2.00 13.75 -5.07
CA SER A 100 -3.26 14.35 -5.56
C SER A 100 -4.21 13.33 -6.20
N GLY A 101 -5.30 13.04 -5.46
CA GLY A 101 -6.38 12.12 -5.84
C GLY A 101 -6.04 10.64 -5.83
N ALA A 102 -4.95 10.20 -5.19
CA ALA A 102 -4.64 8.78 -5.07
C ALA A 102 -3.84 8.38 -3.82
N LEU A 103 -4.04 7.13 -3.39
CA LEU A 103 -3.30 6.47 -2.32
C LEU A 103 -2.49 5.29 -2.85
N GLN A 104 -1.34 5.01 -2.21
CA GLN A 104 -0.58 3.80 -2.42
C GLN A 104 -0.91 2.77 -1.32
N LEU A 105 -1.65 1.71 -1.69
CA LEU A 105 -2.04 0.62 -0.78
C LEU A 105 -1.54 -0.72 -1.33
N GLY A 106 -0.66 -1.39 -0.58
CA GLY A 106 0.08 -2.55 -1.02
C GLY A 106 0.81 -2.25 -2.33
N ASN A 107 0.53 -3.04 -3.37
CA ASN A 107 1.04 -2.81 -4.72
C ASN A 107 0.08 -1.99 -5.61
N SER A 108 -0.96 -1.38 -5.05
CA SER A 108 -2.04 -0.72 -5.79
C SER A 108 -2.02 0.79 -5.62
N ARG A 109 -2.14 1.51 -6.73
CA ARG A 109 -2.49 2.93 -6.75
C ARG A 109 -4.02 3.04 -6.79
N VAL A 110 -4.61 3.59 -5.75
CA VAL A 110 -6.07 3.68 -5.55
C VAL A 110 -6.48 5.12 -5.77
N ASP A 111 -7.18 5.39 -6.88
CA ASP A 111 -7.78 6.68 -7.17
C ASP A 111 -9.31 6.57 -7.28
N ALA A 112 -9.97 7.68 -7.61
CA ALA A 112 -11.40 7.77 -7.85
C ALA A 112 -11.96 6.65 -8.75
N SER A 113 -11.28 6.37 -9.88
CA SER A 113 -11.73 5.36 -10.83
C SER A 113 -11.65 3.96 -10.25
N VAL A 114 -10.60 3.68 -9.47
CA VAL A 114 -10.46 2.40 -8.76
C VAL A 114 -11.57 2.24 -7.72
N ILE A 115 -11.95 3.30 -6.98
CA ILE A 115 -13.06 3.21 -6.01
C ILE A 115 -14.37 2.88 -6.73
N GLN A 116 -14.71 3.60 -7.81
CA GLN A 116 -15.94 3.37 -8.58
C GLN A 116 -16.02 1.95 -9.16
N ASP A 117 -14.89 1.43 -9.64
CA ASP A 117 -14.84 0.09 -10.26
C ASP A 117 -14.87 -1.05 -9.22
N ASN A 118 -14.74 -0.77 -7.92
CA ASN A 118 -14.61 -1.77 -6.86
C ASN A 118 -15.78 -1.74 -5.87
N GLU A 119 -16.98 -2.12 -6.34
CA GLU A 119 -18.19 -2.26 -5.51
C GLU A 119 -17.98 -3.14 -4.25
N GLN A 120 -17.09 -4.14 -4.32
CA GLN A 120 -16.80 -5.01 -3.17
C GLN A 120 -16.15 -4.26 -2.02
N LEU A 121 -15.24 -3.32 -2.32
CA LEU A 121 -14.61 -2.49 -1.29
C LEU A 121 -15.63 -1.53 -0.68
N VAL A 122 -16.45 -0.88 -1.52
CA VAL A 122 -17.50 0.04 -1.09
C VAL A 122 -18.48 -0.67 -0.15
N ASN A 123 -18.94 -1.88 -0.52
CA ASN A 123 -19.82 -2.69 0.32
C ASN A 123 -19.14 -3.10 1.63
N ALA A 124 -17.87 -3.52 1.59
CA ALA A 124 -17.13 -3.89 2.79
C ALA A 124 -16.94 -2.71 3.75
N LEU A 125 -16.71 -1.49 3.23
CA LEU A 125 -16.66 -0.27 4.04
C LEU A 125 -18.00 0.00 4.71
N ASN A 126 -19.10 -0.02 3.94
CA ASN A 126 -20.44 0.22 4.47
C ASN A 126 -20.85 -0.84 5.51
N ASP A 127 -20.60 -2.12 5.26
CA ASP A 127 -20.98 -3.20 6.17
C ASP A 127 -20.15 -3.22 7.46
N ALA A 128 -18.87 -2.82 7.38
CA ALA A 128 -17.97 -2.80 8.52
C ALA A 128 -18.24 -1.64 9.50
N THR A 129 -18.89 -0.57 9.02
CA THR A 129 -18.99 0.72 9.73
C THR A 129 -20.43 1.06 10.11
N ILE A 130 -20.60 1.88 11.15
CA ILE A 130 -21.90 2.50 11.42
C ILE A 130 -22.17 3.63 10.42
N LYS A 131 -23.43 4.03 10.29
CA LYS A 131 -23.79 5.20 9.49
C LYS A 131 -23.19 6.48 10.08
N GLY A 132 -22.54 7.30 9.26
CA GLY A 132 -21.81 8.48 9.72
C GLY A 132 -20.56 8.12 10.54
N ALA A 133 -19.94 6.98 10.22
CA ALA A 133 -18.62 6.67 10.75
C ALA A 133 -17.56 7.44 9.97
N ASP A 134 -16.43 7.67 10.62
CA ASP A 134 -15.32 8.38 10.02
C ASP A 134 -14.44 7.46 9.17
N ILE A 135 -13.98 7.97 8.03
CA ILE A 135 -12.79 7.48 7.36
C ILE A 135 -11.77 8.60 7.15
N GLN A 136 -10.59 8.41 7.73
CA GLN A 136 -9.53 9.41 7.75
C GLN A 136 -8.30 8.89 7.01
N PHE A 137 -7.81 9.66 6.05
CA PHE A 137 -6.68 9.31 5.21
C PHE A 137 -5.46 10.15 5.57
N TYR A 138 -4.45 9.50 6.18
CA TYR A 138 -3.13 10.08 6.40
C TYR A 138 -2.24 9.70 5.22
N GLY A 139 -2.04 10.65 4.30
CA GLY A 139 -1.22 10.52 3.11
C GLY A 139 -1.12 11.88 2.41
N CYS A 140 0.07 12.25 1.96
CA CYS A 140 0.31 13.60 1.46
C CYS A 140 -0.59 13.94 0.26
N ASP A 141 -1.02 15.19 0.20
CA ASP A 141 -1.67 15.83 -0.94
C ASP A 141 -2.92 15.11 -1.49
N LEU A 142 -3.50 14.14 -0.76
CA LEU A 142 -4.60 13.32 -1.29
C LEU A 142 -5.77 14.18 -1.76
N ALA A 143 -6.14 15.18 -0.95
CA ALA A 143 -7.28 16.05 -1.20
C ALA A 143 -6.94 17.29 -2.03
N THR A 144 -5.70 17.40 -2.53
CA THR A 144 -5.25 18.57 -3.28
C THR A 144 -5.83 18.60 -4.70
N GLY A 145 -6.39 19.74 -5.09
CA GLY A 145 -6.85 20.02 -6.44
C GLY A 145 -8.10 19.25 -6.88
N GLU A 146 -8.41 19.31 -8.19
CA GLU A 146 -9.64 18.73 -8.74
C GLU A 146 -9.72 17.20 -8.56
N LYS A 147 -8.58 16.50 -8.69
CA LYS A 147 -8.53 15.04 -8.51
C LYS A 147 -8.77 14.62 -7.07
N GLY A 148 -8.23 15.36 -6.10
CA GLY A 148 -8.46 15.11 -4.68
C GLY A 148 -9.93 15.35 -4.30
N ALA A 149 -10.53 16.43 -4.81
CA ALA A 149 -11.96 16.66 -4.64
C ALA A 149 -12.80 15.54 -5.25
N GLU A 150 -12.49 15.09 -6.47
CA GLU A 150 -13.17 13.98 -7.12
C GLU A 150 -13.08 12.67 -6.32
N PHE A 151 -11.89 12.34 -5.79
CA PHE A 151 -11.69 11.17 -4.94
C PHE A 151 -12.60 11.18 -3.71
N LEU A 152 -12.61 12.29 -2.96
CA LEU A 152 -13.41 12.43 -1.74
C LEU A 152 -14.92 12.43 -2.07
N ASP A 153 -15.33 13.13 -3.12
CA ASP A 153 -16.74 13.26 -3.51
C ASP A 153 -17.32 11.90 -3.95
N ILE A 154 -16.56 11.11 -4.70
CA ILE A 154 -16.95 9.75 -5.10
C ILE A 154 -17.08 8.85 -3.88
N LEU A 155 -16.06 8.82 -3.01
CA LEU A 155 -16.11 7.95 -1.85
C LEU A 155 -17.27 8.33 -0.91
N SER A 156 -17.54 9.62 -0.74
CA SER A 156 -18.67 10.11 0.05
C SER A 156 -20.02 9.80 -0.59
N ALA A 157 -20.11 9.77 -1.92
CA ALA A 157 -21.35 9.43 -2.63
C ALA A 157 -21.66 7.92 -2.61
N GLU A 158 -20.62 7.08 -2.65
CA GLU A 158 -20.75 5.63 -2.69
C GLU A 158 -20.84 4.98 -1.29
N THR A 159 -20.47 5.71 -0.23
CA THR A 159 -20.51 5.23 1.16
C THR A 159 -21.38 6.11 2.05
N HIS A 160 -21.63 5.66 3.29
CA HIS A 160 -22.29 6.49 4.31
C HIS A 160 -21.31 7.16 5.28
N LEU A 161 -20.04 7.27 4.88
CA LEU A 161 -18.94 7.72 5.73
C LEU A 161 -18.74 9.23 5.63
N ASP A 162 -18.30 9.79 6.74
CA ASP A 162 -17.71 11.11 6.80
C ASP A 162 -16.20 10.98 6.56
N ILE A 163 -15.62 11.87 5.75
CA ILE A 163 -14.28 11.69 5.18
C ILE A 163 -13.39 12.86 5.54
N ALA A 164 -12.17 12.60 6.00
CA ALA A 164 -11.12 13.61 6.11
C ALA A 164 -9.81 13.16 5.44
N ALA A 165 -9.13 14.09 4.79
CA ALA A 165 -7.86 13.87 4.11
C ALA A 165 -7.03 15.16 4.07
N SER A 166 -5.72 15.01 3.98
CA SER A 166 -4.78 16.13 3.90
C SER A 166 -4.70 16.71 2.48
N ASP A 167 -4.49 18.03 2.38
CA ASP A 167 -4.20 18.72 1.12
C ASP A 167 -2.74 19.18 0.97
N ASP A 168 -1.86 18.73 1.87
CA ASP A 168 -0.43 19.02 1.87
C ASP A 168 0.44 17.86 2.43
N LEU A 169 1.64 18.17 2.94
CA LEU A 169 2.55 17.14 3.44
C LEU A 169 2.07 16.58 4.80
N THR A 170 1.48 15.39 4.80
CA THR A 170 1.24 14.67 6.05
C THR A 170 2.50 14.00 6.61
N GLY A 171 2.91 14.31 7.84
CA GLY A 171 4.00 13.64 8.57
C GLY A 171 4.77 14.55 9.52
N THR A 172 6.10 14.38 9.55
CA THR A 172 6.94 15.05 10.53
C THR A 172 7.11 16.56 10.27
N PRO A 173 6.99 17.43 11.29
CA PRO A 173 7.30 18.86 11.16
C PRO A 173 8.75 19.17 10.75
N LYS A 174 9.68 18.22 10.98
CA LYS A 174 11.08 18.36 10.56
C LYS A 174 11.24 18.42 9.03
N LEU A 175 10.26 17.91 8.29
CA LEU A 175 10.19 17.91 6.83
C LEU A 175 9.08 18.86 6.32
N ASN A 176 8.63 19.79 7.16
CA ASN A 176 7.51 20.71 6.90
C ASN A 176 6.15 20.03 6.67
N GLY A 177 5.95 18.83 7.20
CA GLY A 177 4.63 18.22 7.23
C GLY A 177 3.93 18.41 8.58
N ASP A 178 2.64 18.09 8.61
CA ASP A 178 1.86 17.99 9.84
C ASP A 178 0.89 16.81 9.80
N TRP A 179 -0.01 16.70 10.77
CA TRP A 179 -0.96 15.58 10.86
C TRP A 179 -2.41 16.05 10.78
N ASP A 180 -2.60 17.29 10.31
CA ASP A 180 -3.91 17.87 10.11
C ASP A 180 -4.53 17.26 8.83
N LEU A 181 -5.86 17.22 8.81
CA LEU A 181 -6.66 16.73 7.68
C LEU A 181 -7.60 17.86 7.30
N GLU A 182 -7.15 18.72 6.38
CA GLU A 182 -7.74 20.04 6.10
C GLU A 182 -9.08 19.92 5.37
N ILE A 183 -9.23 18.85 4.56
CA ILE A 183 -10.37 18.68 3.68
C ILE A 183 -11.29 17.63 4.23
N VAL A 184 -12.52 18.06 4.54
CA VAL A 184 -13.56 17.24 5.14
C VAL A 184 -14.79 17.15 4.24
N ARG A 185 -15.46 16.00 4.26
CA ARG A 185 -16.83 15.78 3.77
C ARG A 185 -17.63 15.15 4.91
N GLY A 186 -18.61 15.89 5.43
CA GLY A 186 -19.38 15.44 6.58
C GLY A 186 -18.91 16.03 7.91
N GLU A 187 -19.20 15.33 9.01
CA GLU A 187 -18.74 15.68 10.37
C GLU A 187 -17.70 14.64 10.82
N ILE A 188 -16.62 15.07 11.49
CA ILE A 188 -15.58 14.15 11.98
C ILE A 188 -15.57 14.20 13.50
N GLU A 189 -15.99 13.11 14.14
CA GLU A 189 -16.06 13.02 15.61
C GLU A 189 -14.80 12.41 16.23
N SER A 190 -14.13 11.52 15.49
CA SER A 190 -12.94 10.83 15.99
C SER A 190 -11.71 11.74 15.99
N SER A 191 -10.86 11.54 17.00
CA SER A 191 -9.60 12.27 17.12
C SER A 191 -8.47 11.53 16.43
N VAL A 192 -7.36 12.21 16.11
CA VAL A 192 -6.12 11.57 15.63
C VAL A 192 -5.77 10.36 16.50
N PRO A 193 -5.55 9.14 15.95
CA PRO A 193 -5.47 7.90 16.74
C PRO A 193 -4.11 7.70 17.41
N PHE A 194 -3.16 8.61 17.17
CA PHE A 194 -1.78 8.53 17.64
C PHE A 194 -1.53 9.50 18.80
N SER A 195 -0.58 9.14 19.67
CA SER A 195 -0.06 10.01 20.71
C SER A 195 0.84 11.10 20.13
N GLU A 196 0.86 12.29 20.75
CA GLU A 196 1.72 13.41 20.35
C GLU A 196 3.20 13.00 20.25
N LYS A 197 3.67 12.13 21.17
CA LYS A 197 5.04 11.62 21.15
C LYS A 197 5.32 10.86 19.85
N ALA A 198 4.41 9.99 19.42
CA ALA A 198 4.62 9.21 18.21
C ALA A 198 4.58 10.08 16.95
N LEU A 199 3.69 11.08 16.91
CA LEU A 199 3.64 12.06 15.82
C LEU A 199 4.95 12.86 15.68
N LEU A 200 5.60 13.19 16.81
CA LEU A 200 6.88 13.91 16.85
C LEU A 200 8.10 13.01 16.55
N ASP A 201 8.03 11.75 16.94
CA ASP A 201 9.11 10.78 16.75
C ASP A 201 9.12 10.19 15.33
N PHE A 202 7.96 10.16 14.66
CA PHE A 202 7.88 9.78 13.26
C PHE A 202 8.83 10.63 12.42
N SER A 203 9.62 9.97 11.58
CA SER A 203 10.78 10.58 10.91
C SER A 203 10.52 11.04 9.48
N GLU A 204 9.39 10.69 8.88
CA GLU A 204 9.14 10.85 7.44
C GLU A 204 7.91 11.73 7.14
N VAL A 205 7.65 11.95 5.85
CA VAL A 205 6.36 12.41 5.31
C VAL A 205 5.76 11.32 4.42
N LEU A 206 4.44 11.27 4.37
CA LEU A 206 3.65 10.23 3.70
C LEU A 206 3.46 10.52 2.22
N VAL A 207 4.51 11.01 1.55
CA VAL A 207 4.46 11.39 0.14
C VAL A 207 4.59 10.15 -0.71
N ALA A 208 3.63 9.89 -1.61
CA ALA A 208 3.78 8.87 -2.64
C ALA A 208 5.03 9.18 -3.42
N SER A 209 5.76 8.13 -3.81
CA SER A 209 6.92 8.25 -4.66
C SER A 209 6.49 8.70 -6.05
N ASP A 210 6.14 9.98 -6.20
CA ASP A 210 5.77 10.59 -7.46
C ASP A 210 7.03 10.98 -8.26
N GLY A 211 6.81 11.28 -9.55
CA GLY A 211 7.83 11.82 -10.44
C GLY A 211 8.60 10.80 -11.30
N ILE A 212 9.32 11.35 -12.28
CA ILE A 212 10.23 10.60 -13.16
C ILE A 212 11.38 10.09 -12.30
N LYS A 213 11.40 8.77 -12.03
CA LYS A 213 12.55 8.13 -11.39
C LYS A 213 13.73 8.14 -12.36
N THR A 214 14.71 8.97 -12.04
CA THR A 214 15.94 9.10 -12.81
C THR A 214 17.01 8.24 -12.16
N PHE A 215 17.60 7.35 -12.95
CA PHE A 215 18.79 6.61 -12.53
C PHE A 215 19.97 7.59 -12.50
N SER A 216 20.45 7.94 -11.30
CA SER A 216 21.57 8.86 -11.10
C SER A 216 22.66 8.19 -10.26
N GLY A 217 23.94 8.54 -10.50
CA GLY A 217 25.06 8.03 -9.72
C GLY A 217 25.52 6.61 -10.04
N PHE A 218 25.09 6.03 -11.17
CA PHE A 218 25.53 4.71 -11.59
C PHE A 218 27.02 4.70 -11.94
N THR A 219 27.76 3.71 -11.43
CA THR A 219 29.17 3.53 -11.73
C THR A 219 29.31 2.52 -12.87
N ASP A 220 30.08 2.89 -13.88
CA ASP A 220 30.37 2.15 -15.09
C ASP A 220 30.78 0.67 -14.80
N ASN A 221 30.27 -0.28 -15.60
CA ASN A 221 30.52 -1.75 -15.61
C ASN A 221 29.53 -2.70 -14.89
N GLY A 222 28.25 -2.34 -14.73
CA GLY A 222 27.21 -3.29 -14.29
C GLY A 222 26.43 -3.93 -15.44
N ASN A 223 25.93 -5.16 -15.24
CA ASN A 223 25.04 -5.85 -16.18
C ASN A 223 23.58 -5.35 -16.11
N ASP A 224 23.21 -4.78 -14.97
CA ASP A 224 21.87 -4.27 -14.68
C ASP A 224 21.97 -2.83 -14.17
N LEU A 225 20.95 -2.04 -14.48
CA LEU A 225 20.78 -0.69 -13.95
C LEU A 225 19.80 -0.74 -12.76
N THR A 226 20.33 -0.60 -11.55
CA THR A 226 19.54 -0.66 -10.31
C THR A 226 19.40 0.73 -9.69
N SER A 227 18.21 1.02 -9.15
CA SER A 227 17.92 2.17 -8.29
C SER A 227 17.18 1.72 -7.04
N THR A 228 16.83 2.66 -6.17
CA THR A 228 15.99 2.38 -4.99
C THR A 228 14.63 1.80 -5.38
N ASP A 229 14.07 2.18 -6.53
CA ASP A 229 12.69 1.84 -6.90
C ASP A 229 12.62 0.75 -7.99
N PHE A 230 13.64 0.67 -8.85
CA PHE A 230 13.59 -0.12 -10.08
C PHE A 230 14.88 -0.86 -10.38
N VAL A 231 14.72 -2.03 -11.00
CA VAL A 231 15.78 -2.79 -11.67
C VAL A 231 15.50 -2.78 -13.18
N VAL A 232 16.48 -2.39 -13.98
CA VAL A 232 16.42 -2.43 -15.44
C VAL A 232 17.46 -3.39 -15.96
N THR A 233 17.02 -4.35 -16.75
CA THR A 233 17.86 -5.34 -17.43
C THR A 233 17.61 -5.30 -18.93
N GLY A 234 18.49 -5.92 -19.70
CA GLY A 234 18.21 -6.08 -21.12
C GLY A 234 19.13 -7.06 -21.83
N GLU A 235 18.67 -7.50 -22.99
CA GLU A 235 19.32 -8.49 -23.82
C GLU A 235 19.03 -8.27 -25.31
N CYS A 236 19.99 -8.63 -26.18
CA CYS A 236 19.79 -8.73 -27.63
C CYS A 236 19.95 -10.19 -28.04
N ALA A 237 18.95 -10.76 -28.71
CA ALA A 237 18.91 -12.16 -29.13
C ALA A 237 19.44 -13.19 -28.10
N SER A 238 19.06 -13.00 -26.82
CA SER A 238 19.47 -13.82 -25.65
C SER A 238 20.87 -13.57 -25.09
N THR A 239 21.56 -12.53 -25.55
CA THR A 239 22.81 -12.05 -24.94
C THR A 239 22.50 -10.85 -24.06
N ALA A 240 22.72 -10.98 -22.75
CA ALA A 240 22.53 -9.88 -21.80
C ALA A 240 23.46 -8.70 -22.12
N PHE A 241 22.99 -7.50 -21.86
CA PHE A 241 23.85 -6.32 -21.88
C PHE A 241 24.96 -6.48 -20.84
N THR A 242 26.17 -6.12 -21.25
CA THR A 242 27.35 -6.22 -20.37
C THR A 242 27.78 -4.86 -19.85
N ASN A 243 27.16 -3.79 -20.33
CA ASN A 243 27.43 -2.45 -19.84
C ASN A 243 26.22 -1.54 -19.96
N TRP A 244 25.75 -1.05 -18.80
CA TRP A 244 24.85 0.10 -18.69
C TRP A 244 25.65 1.32 -18.25
N GLN A 245 25.47 2.44 -18.93
CA GLN A 245 26.09 3.72 -18.56
C GLN A 245 25.05 4.82 -18.51
N VAL A 246 25.22 5.79 -17.61
CA VAL A 246 24.41 7.02 -17.60
C VAL A 246 25.36 8.20 -17.74
N ALA A 247 25.22 8.98 -18.81
CA ALA A 247 25.99 10.20 -19.02
C ALA A 247 25.09 11.32 -19.54
N SER A 248 25.28 12.54 -19.03
CA SER A 248 24.50 13.73 -19.42
C SER A 248 22.97 13.56 -19.33
N GLY A 249 22.48 12.72 -18.41
CA GLY A 249 21.05 12.47 -18.20
C GLY A 249 20.43 11.42 -19.12
N GLU A 250 21.23 10.71 -19.93
CA GLU A 250 20.76 9.66 -20.83
C GLU A 250 21.46 8.33 -20.53
N ALA A 251 20.71 7.23 -20.62
CA ALA A 251 21.24 5.88 -20.49
C ALA A 251 21.77 5.36 -21.83
N TYR A 252 22.96 4.76 -21.81
CA TYR A 252 23.63 4.11 -22.91
C TYR A 252 23.81 2.62 -22.60
N VAL A 253 23.64 1.76 -23.60
CA VAL A 253 23.84 0.31 -23.45
C VAL A 253 24.75 -0.24 -24.53
N SER A 254 25.51 -1.29 -24.19
CA SER A 254 26.24 -2.11 -25.15
C SER A 254 26.18 -3.58 -24.75
N ASP A 255 26.12 -4.47 -25.75
CA ASP A 255 26.36 -5.89 -25.55
C ASP A 255 27.86 -6.21 -25.70
N SER A 256 28.23 -7.48 -25.51
CA SER A 256 29.60 -7.95 -25.70
C SER A 256 30.07 -7.96 -27.17
N SER A 257 29.16 -7.75 -28.12
CA SER A 257 29.45 -7.74 -29.56
C SER A 257 29.74 -6.34 -30.09
N GLY A 258 29.45 -5.29 -29.31
CA GLY A 258 29.63 -3.89 -29.70
C GLY A 258 28.72 -3.44 -30.84
N THR A 259 27.75 -4.27 -31.26
CA THR A 259 26.90 -4.04 -32.42
C THR A 259 25.50 -4.61 -32.16
N ALA A 260 24.52 -3.76 -31.81
CA ALA A 260 23.13 -4.19 -31.62
C ALA A 260 22.41 -4.37 -32.97
N THR A 261 22.82 -5.36 -33.78
CA THR A 261 22.19 -5.62 -35.09
C THR A 261 20.91 -6.46 -35.02
N GLU A 262 20.51 -6.87 -33.82
CA GLU A 262 19.38 -7.77 -33.57
C GLU A 262 18.35 -7.12 -32.65
N ALA A 263 17.14 -7.69 -32.56
CA ALA A 263 16.09 -7.16 -31.70
C ALA A 263 16.49 -7.27 -30.22
N CYS A 264 16.37 -6.17 -29.49
CA CYS A 264 16.71 -6.11 -28.08
C CYS A 264 15.46 -5.92 -27.21
N THR A 265 15.47 -6.53 -26.03
CA THR A 265 14.43 -6.36 -25.01
C THR A 265 15.02 -5.64 -23.81
N ILE A 266 14.34 -4.57 -23.39
CA ILE A 266 14.61 -3.90 -22.11
C ILE A 266 13.46 -4.25 -21.16
N THR A 267 13.83 -4.74 -19.98
CA THR A 267 12.87 -5.05 -18.92
C THR A 267 13.06 -4.06 -17.79
N VAL A 268 11.99 -3.34 -17.45
CA VAL A 268 11.92 -2.54 -16.23
C VAL A 268 11.09 -3.34 -15.22
N ALA A 269 11.65 -3.57 -14.05
CA ALA A 269 10.98 -4.24 -12.94
C ALA A 269 11.02 -3.34 -11.71
N ALA A 270 9.96 -3.40 -10.92
CA ALA A 270 9.97 -2.85 -9.57
C ALA A 270 11.01 -3.62 -8.73
N ASP A 271 11.69 -2.96 -7.80
CA ASP A 271 12.67 -3.60 -6.93
C ASP A 271 12.04 -4.62 -5.96
N GLY A 272 10.71 -4.56 -5.78
CA GLY A 272 9.94 -5.43 -4.89
C GLY A 272 10.12 -5.11 -3.41
N THR A 273 10.91 -4.09 -3.06
CA THR A 273 11.15 -3.65 -1.69
C THR A 273 10.53 -2.28 -1.46
N ASN A 274 10.89 -1.29 -2.29
CA ASN A 274 10.39 0.08 -2.20
C ASN A 274 9.23 0.33 -3.18
N THR A 275 9.24 -0.35 -4.33
CA THR A 275 8.16 -0.29 -5.32
C THR A 275 7.63 -1.69 -5.57
N GLY A 276 6.34 -1.90 -5.32
CA GLY A 276 5.65 -3.18 -5.58
C GLY A 276 5.07 -3.26 -6.99
N SER A 277 4.53 -2.16 -7.51
CA SER A 277 4.09 -2.05 -8.90
C SER A 277 4.25 -0.62 -9.41
N PHE A 278 4.28 -0.47 -10.73
CA PHE A 278 4.41 0.83 -11.36
C PHE A 278 3.70 0.81 -12.72
N GLN A 279 3.29 2.00 -13.18
CA GLN A 279 2.90 2.22 -14.55
C GLN A 279 4.09 2.73 -15.34
N LEU A 280 4.61 1.92 -16.26
CA LEU A 280 5.60 2.39 -17.23
C LEU A 280 4.91 3.24 -18.29
N THR A 281 5.09 4.55 -18.25
CA THR A 281 4.49 5.49 -19.21
C THR A 281 5.45 5.86 -20.35
N GLY A 282 6.75 5.63 -20.17
CA GLY A 282 7.79 5.83 -21.19
C GLY A 282 9.18 5.48 -20.66
N ILE A 283 10.12 5.25 -21.58
CA ILE A 283 11.55 5.08 -21.29
C ILE A 283 12.35 5.75 -22.40
N SER A 284 13.46 6.41 -22.06
CA SER A 284 14.37 7.03 -23.01
C SER A 284 15.79 6.51 -22.80
N PHE A 285 16.40 5.99 -23.85
CA PHE A 285 17.80 5.54 -23.88
C PHE A 285 18.41 5.86 -25.25
N ARG A 286 19.74 5.88 -25.34
CA ARG A 286 20.49 6.07 -26.57
C ARG A 286 21.54 4.98 -26.76
N GLU A 287 22.01 4.82 -27.99
CA GLU A 287 23.22 4.03 -28.26
C GLU A 287 24.48 4.83 -27.96
N TYR A 288 25.50 4.12 -27.46
CA TYR A 288 26.81 4.71 -27.14
C TYR A 288 27.60 5.10 -28.40
N LEU A 289 27.40 4.42 -29.53
CA LEU A 289 28.14 4.64 -30.78
C LEU A 289 27.21 5.18 -31.88
N ALA A 290 27.52 6.37 -32.39
CA ALA A 290 26.80 6.94 -33.52
C ALA A 290 27.01 6.08 -34.78
N GLY A 291 25.94 5.53 -35.35
CA GLY A 291 25.96 4.83 -36.65
C GLY A 291 25.32 3.43 -36.65
N PHE A 292 24.88 2.93 -35.51
CA PHE A 292 24.00 1.78 -35.41
C PHE A 292 22.66 2.29 -34.88
N ASP A 293 21.57 1.92 -35.57
CA ASP A 293 20.22 2.20 -35.10
C ASP A 293 19.71 0.88 -34.54
N PHE A 294 19.28 0.84 -33.26
CA PHE A 294 18.49 -0.27 -32.75
C PHE A 294 17.35 -0.52 -33.74
N TYR A 295 17.41 -1.64 -34.45
CA TYR A 295 16.42 -1.97 -35.47
C TYR A 295 15.02 -2.13 -34.88
N SER A 296 14.94 -2.50 -33.59
CA SER A 296 13.73 -2.51 -32.77
C SER A 296 14.10 -2.65 -31.30
N VAL A 297 13.52 -1.82 -30.43
CA VAL A 297 13.57 -2.03 -28.97
C VAL A 297 12.19 -2.33 -28.46
N LYS A 298 12.09 -3.44 -27.72
CA LYS A 298 10.88 -3.83 -27.03
C LYS A 298 11.00 -3.48 -25.56
N VAL A 299 10.06 -2.69 -25.05
CA VAL A 299 10.00 -2.30 -23.63
C VAL A 299 8.96 -3.16 -22.93
N VAL A 300 9.38 -3.86 -21.88
CA VAL A 300 8.49 -4.70 -21.06
C VAL A 300 8.51 -4.17 -19.62
N GLY A 301 7.35 -3.74 -19.13
CA GLY A 301 7.14 -3.49 -17.71
C GLY A 301 6.75 -4.80 -17.02
N THR A 302 7.50 -5.19 -16.00
CA THR A 302 7.26 -6.41 -15.22
C THR A 302 6.90 -6.04 -13.79
N ARG A 303 5.76 -6.54 -13.32
CA ARG A 303 5.33 -6.46 -11.93
C ARG A 303 6.18 -7.40 -11.06
N ALA A 304 6.28 -7.11 -9.76
CA ALA A 304 6.99 -7.97 -8.81
C ALA A 304 6.43 -9.40 -8.71
N ASP A 305 5.15 -9.61 -9.09
CA ASP A 305 4.50 -10.92 -9.18
C ASP A 305 4.81 -11.69 -10.48
N GLY A 306 5.62 -11.13 -11.38
CA GLY A 306 5.95 -11.70 -12.69
C GLY A 306 4.94 -11.41 -13.80
N GLY A 307 3.91 -10.59 -13.55
CA GLY A 307 2.98 -10.13 -14.60
C GLY A 307 3.64 -9.12 -15.55
N HIS A 308 3.34 -9.20 -16.86
CA HIS A 308 3.93 -8.32 -17.88
C HIS A 308 2.89 -7.48 -18.62
N ARG A 309 3.18 -6.20 -18.89
CA ARG A 309 2.43 -5.36 -19.84
C ARG A 309 3.35 -4.91 -20.99
N ARG A 310 2.88 -5.08 -22.23
CA ARG A 310 3.62 -4.71 -23.44
C ARG A 310 3.30 -3.29 -23.86
N LEU A 311 4.32 -2.50 -24.17
CA LEU A 311 4.19 -1.23 -24.88
C LEU A 311 4.69 -1.44 -26.31
N GLY A 312 3.94 -0.90 -27.28
CA GLY A 312 4.24 -1.01 -28.71
C GLY A 312 5.28 0.00 -29.15
#